data_AF-A0A8S3W7V1-F1
#
_entry.id   AF-A0A8S3W7V1-F1
#
_cell.length_a   1.000
_cell.length_b   1.000
_cell.length_c   1.000
_cell.angle_alpha   90.00
_cell.angle_beta   90.00
_cell.angle_gamma   90.00
#
_symmetry.space_group_name_H-M   'P 1'
#
loop_
_entity.id
_entity.type
_entity.pdbx_description
1 polymer ?
#
loop_
_entity_poly.entity_id
_entity_poly.type
_entity_poly.pdbx_seq_one_letter_code
_entity_poly.pdbx_strand_id
1 'polypeptide(L)'
;MPTASGGWYASTDCRPSSAALTETPPLLHSTRFVYPNNQHDSLSLALGVSSGDPARETRLSLLSKLGLAGVTHFNLYLGEAPISAELLAFIRIFSMNQEELTKWSSQGLPGDLVSSDPTSAEVVGTQLDRRAYTYLLTRCKLIRASYKKDPEESPPITDHRKNIKLLKECEMQILDSAIKYLQNVLEKLPATDK
;
A
#
# COMPACT_ATOMS: atom_id res chain seq x y z
N MET A 1 26.20 -39.63 10.08
CA MET A 1 25.02 -38.75 10.12
C MET A 1 24.55 -38.66 11.56
N PRO A 2 24.48 -37.45 12.13
CA PRO A 2 23.16 -36.85 12.40
C PRO A 2 23.05 -35.35 12.09
N THR A 3 21.91 -35.02 11.47
CA THR A 3 21.05 -33.81 11.52
C THR A 3 21.58 -32.49 12.09
N ALA A 4 21.63 -31.48 11.20
CA ALA A 4 21.81 -30.07 11.55
C ALA A 4 20.58 -29.53 12.29
N SER A 5 20.79 -29.10 13.54
CA SER A 5 19.84 -28.33 14.33
C SER A 5 19.86 -26.86 13.86
N GLY A 6 18.75 -26.39 13.27
CA GLY A 6 18.54 -24.98 12.97
C GLY A 6 18.45 -24.15 14.25
N GLY A 7 19.43 -23.28 14.47
CA GLY A 7 19.46 -22.35 15.59
C GLY A 7 18.76 -21.04 15.26
N TRP A 8 17.94 -20.56 16.18
CA TRP A 8 17.45 -19.18 16.19
C TRP A 8 18.57 -18.27 16.73
N TYR A 9 18.91 -17.20 16.01
CA TYR A 9 19.86 -16.19 16.48
C TYR A 9 19.10 -14.96 16.98
N ALA A 10 19.50 -14.44 18.14
CA ALA A 10 18.98 -13.20 18.68
C ALA A 10 19.53 -12.02 17.86
N SER A 11 18.66 -11.09 17.45
CA SER A 11 19.06 -9.92 16.66
C SER A 11 19.84 -8.87 17.48
N THR A 12 19.82 -8.97 18.81
CA THR A 12 20.57 -8.08 19.73
C THR A 12 20.90 -8.79 21.06
N ASP A 13 21.87 -8.24 21.81
CA ASP A 13 22.29 -8.71 23.15
C ASP A 13 21.12 -8.72 24.14
N CYS A 14 20.52 -9.89 24.37
CA CYS A 14 19.51 -10.11 25.40
C CYS A 14 20.17 -10.10 26.80
N ARG A 15 20.11 -8.97 27.52
CA ARG A 15 20.17 -9.02 29.00
C ARG A 15 18.95 -9.78 29.52
N PRO A 16 19.07 -10.63 30.56
CA PRO A 16 17.99 -11.48 31.02
C PRO A 16 16.94 -10.66 31.77
N SER A 17 16.04 -10.04 31.01
CA SER A 17 14.81 -9.37 31.43
C SER A 17 13.98 -9.03 30.19
N SER A 18 13.76 -9.98 29.28
CA SER A 18 12.78 -9.76 28.21
C SER A 18 12.19 -11.08 27.74
N ALA A 19 10.85 -11.11 27.73
CA ALA A 19 10.05 -12.20 27.22
C ALA A 19 10.23 -12.28 25.70
N ALA A 20 10.67 -13.45 25.22
CA ALA A 20 10.70 -13.78 23.80
C ALA A 20 9.28 -14.10 23.32
N LEU A 21 8.77 -13.40 22.32
CA LEU A 21 7.52 -13.74 21.64
C LEU A 21 7.85 -14.31 20.26
N THR A 22 7.47 -15.56 20.07
CA THR A 22 7.61 -16.33 18.82
C THR A 22 6.60 -15.88 17.76
N GLU A 23 7.06 -15.91 16.52
CA GLU A 23 6.37 -15.44 15.31
C GLU A 23 5.10 -16.23 14.96
N THR A 24 4.02 -15.53 14.63
CA THR A 24 2.97 -15.89 13.64
C THR A 24 1.96 -14.73 13.51
N PRO A 25 1.44 -14.39 12.30
CA PRO A 25 0.52 -13.28 12.10
C PRO A 25 -0.92 -13.71 12.39
N PRO A 26 -1.66 -12.99 13.26
CA PRO A 26 -2.72 -12.11 12.75
C PRO A 26 -2.98 -10.86 13.64
N LEU A 27 -3.13 -9.70 13.00
CA LEU A 27 -3.15 -8.33 13.55
C LEU A 27 -4.21 -8.00 14.64
N LEU A 28 -5.01 -8.95 15.13
CA LEU A 28 -6.08 -8.67 16.10
C LEU A 28 -6.22 -9.64 17.28
N HIS A 29 -5.50 -10.77 17.32
CA HIS A 29 -5.67 -11.75 18.42
C HIS A 29 -4.58 -11.74 19.48
N SER A 30 -3.38 -11.19 19.22
CA SER A 30 -2.21 -11.43 20.09
C SER A 30 -1.61 -10.19 20.76
N THR A 31 -1.88 -8.98 20.31
CA THR A 31 -1.30 -7.75 20.88
C THR A 31 -2.39 -6.86 21.46
N ARG A 32 -2.60 -6.95 22.78
CA ARG A 32 -3.39 -5.97 23.57
C ARG A 32 -2.70 -4.59 23.65
N PHE A 33 -1.75 -4.29 22.76
CA PHE A 33 -0.90 -3.12 22.78
C PHE A 33 -0.65 -2.64 21.35
N VAL A 34 -0.84 -1.35 21.14
CA VAL A 34 -0.45 -0.67 19.89
C VAL A 34 0.96 -0.15 20.09
N TYR A 35 1.88 -0.50 19.19
CA TYR A 35 3.25 -0.01 19.24
C TYR A 35 3.34 1.35 18.56
N PRO A 36 3.65 2.44 19.30
CA PRO A 36 3.90 3.72 18.66
C PRO A 36 5.14 3.60 17.76
N ASN A 37 5.07 4.16 16.55
CA ASN A 37 6.17 4.23 15.58
C ASN A 37 6.68 2.88 15.05
N ASN A 38 5.78 1.91 14.82
CA ASN A 38 6.16 0.69 14.11
C ASN A 38 6.54 1.01 12.64
N GLN A 39 7.81 0.79 12.28
CA GLN A 39 8.29 1.03 10.91
C GLN A 39 7.72 0.04 9.88
N HIS A 40 7.19 -1.10 10.34
CA HIS A 40 6.56 -2.10 9.50
C HIS A 40 5.03 -2.01 9.52
N ASP A 41 4.49 -0.87 9.96
CA ASP A 41 3.05 -0.65 9.96
C ASP A 41 2.51 -0.45 8.55
N SER A 42 1.26 -0.86 8.34
CA SER A 42 0.62 -0.83 7.03
C SER A 42 -0.87 -0.54 7.11
N LEU A 43 -1.37 0.22 6.14
CA LEU A 43 -2.79 0.53 6.00
C LEU A 43 -3.38 -0.20 4.79
N SER A 44 -4.39 -1.03 5.03
CA SER A 44 -5.10 -1.75 3.97
C SER A 44 -6.13 -0.86 3.27
N LEU A 45 -6.01 -0.75 1.95
CA LEU A 45 -6.90 -0.06 1.03
C LEU A 45 -7.79 -1.07 0.29
N ALA A 46 -9.11 -0.93 0.43
CA ALA A 46 -10.06 -1.65 -0.39
C ALA A 46 -10.18 -0.98 -1.78
N LEU A 47 -9.68 -1.64 -2.82
CA LEU A 47 -9.73 -1.18 -4.20
C LEU A 47 -10.25 -2.31 -5.11
N GLY A 48 -11.01 -1.93 -6.14
CA GLY A 48 -11.57 -2.89 -7.08
C GLY A 48 -12.07 -2.22 -8.34
N VAL A 49 -12.24 -3.02 -9.40
CA VAL A 49 -12.83 -2.56 -10.66
C VAL A 49 -14.36 -2.55 -10.51
N SER A 50 -14.99 -1.41 -10.78
CA SER A 50 -16.44 -1.25 -10.64
C SER A 50 -17.21 -2.16 -11.61
N SER A 51 -18.39 -2.63 -11.22
CA SER A 51 -19.27 -3.39 -12.10
C SER A 51 -19.81 -2.57 -13.28
N GLY A 52 -19.95 -1.26 -13.11
CA GLY A 52 -20.43 -0.33 -14.15
C GLY A 52 -19.34 0.17 -15.10
N ASP A 53 -18.11 -0.33 -14.97
CA ASP A 53 -17.01 0.06 -15.84
C ASP A 53 -17.11 -0.63 -17.21
N PRO A 54 -17.18 0.13 -18.33
CA PRO A 54 -17.28 -0.44 -19.67
C PRO A 54 -16.07 -1.30 -20.05
N ALA A 55 -14.90 -1.04 -19.47
CA ALA A 55 -13.66 -1.77 -19.75
C ALA A 55 -13.33 -2.82 -18.67
N ARG A 56 -14.31 -3.20 -17.84
CA ARG A 56 -14.13 -4.11 -16.69
C ARG A 56 -13.48 -5.43 -17.10
N GLU A 57 -13.98 -6.07 -18.14
CA GLU A 57 -13.49 -7.39 -18.57
C GLU A 57 -12.03 -7.34 -19.02
N THR A 58 -11.66 -6.31 -19.77
CA THR A 58 -10.28 -6.11 -20.23
C THR A 58 -9.34 -5.83 -19.06
N ARG A 59 -9.75 -4.99 -18.11
CA ARG A 59 -8.97 -4.71 -16.89
C ARG A 59 -8.79 -5.97 -16.03
N LEU A 60 -9.85 -6.75 -15.83
CA LEU A 60 -9.78 -8.00 -15.09
C LEU A 60 -8.91 -9.05 -15.80
N SER A 61 -8.97 -9.13 -17.13
CA SER A 61 -8.10 -10.01 -17.92
C SER A 61 -6.62 -9.66 -17.73
N LEU A 62 -6.26 -8.37 -17.80
CA LEU A 62 -4.90 -7.91 -17.55
C LEU A 62 -4.45 -8.18 -16.11
N LEU A 63 -5.32 -7.91 -15.12
CA LEU A 63 -5.04 -8.24 -13.73
C LEU A 63 -4.87 -9.75 -13.53
N SER A 64 -5.62 -10.58 -14.26
CA SER A 64 -5.51 -12.04 -14.20
C SER A 64 -4.16 -12.52 -14.72
N LYS A 65 -3.62 -11.92 -15.79
CA LYS A 65 -2.27 -12.21 -16.29
C LYS A 65 -1.18 -11.93 -15.25
N LEU A 66 -1.42 -10.96 -14.34
CA LEU A 66 -0.52 -10.61 -13.25
C LEU A 66 -0.81 -11.38 -11.94
N GLY A 67 -1.82 -12.26 -11.92
CA GLY A 67 -2.26 -12.94 -10.69
C GLY A 67 -3.02 -12.06 -9.69
N LEU A 68 -3.45 -10.86 -10.10
CA LEU A 68 -4.09 -9.85 -9.24
C LEU A 68 -5.62 -9.79 -9.35
N ALA A 69 -6.26 -10.64 -10.15
CA ALA A 69 -7.69 -10.54 -10.43
C ALA A 69 -8.62 -10.74 -9.21
N GLY A 70 -8.15 -11.41 -8.16
CA GLY A 70 -8.88 -11.59 -6.91
C GLY A 70 -8.46 -10.63 -5.79
N VAL A 71 -7.44 -9.80 -6.03
CA VAL A 71 -6.89 -8.92 -5.00
C VAL A 71 -7.79 -7.68 -4.88
N THR A 72 -8.37 -7.53 -3.70
CA THR A 72 -9.29 -6.43 -3.37
C THR A 72 -8.75 -5.52 -2.26
N HIS A 73 -7.69 -5.96 -1.59
CA HIS A 73 -7.05 -5.26 -0.49
C HIS A 73 -5.58 -5.07 -0.82
N PHE A 74 -5.14 -3.82 -0.82
CA PHE A 74 -3.76 -3.43 -1.10
C PHE A 74 -3.21 -2.64 0.07
N ASN A 75 -1.94 -2.85 0.42
CA ASN A 75 -1.35 -2.17 1.58
C ASN A 75 -0.55 -0.93 1.17
N LEU A 76 -0.71 0.14 1.94
CA LEU A 76 0.24 1.25 2.02
C LEU A 76 1.17 1.02 3.19
N TYR A 77 2.46 1.23 2.97
CA TYR A 77 3.50 1.02 3.99
C TYR A 77 4.04 2.35 4.51
N LEU A 78 4.48 2.34 5.76
CA LEU A 78 5.29 3.43 6.29
C LEU A 78 6.72 3.34 5.74
N GLY A 79 7.25 4.40 5.13
CA GLY A 79 8.63 4.45 4.67
C GLY A 79 8.86 5.27 3.40
N GLU A 80 10.02 5.09 2.77
CA GLU A 80 10.42 5.81 1.55
C GLU A 80 9.66 5.37 0.30
N ALA A 81 9.21 4.11 0.26
CA ALA A 81 8.44 3.52 -0.82
C ALA A 81 7.10 2.97 -0.28
N PRO A 82 6.08 3.83 -0.12
CA PRO A 82 4.82 3.42 0.52
C PRO A 82 3.92 2.54 -0.36
N ILE A 83 4.27 2.31 -1.63
CA ILE A 83 3.44 1.65 -2.64
C ILE A 83 4.09 0.31 -3.02
N SER A 84 3.36 -0.79 -2.88
CA SER A 84 3.81 -2.10 -3.36
C SER A 84 3.72 -2.20 -4.89
N ALA A 85 4.49 -3.11 -5.46
CA ALA A 85 4.47 -3.40 -6.90
C ALA A 85 3.08 -3.85 -7.39
N GLU A 86 2.34 -4.59 -6.55
CA GLU A 86 0.96 -5.02 -6.83
C GLU A 86 -0.01 -3.83 -6.87
N LEU A 87 0.10 -2.92 -5.89
CA LEU A 87 -0.72 -1.72 -5.85
C LEU A 87 -0.42 -0.83 -7.06
N LEU A 88 0.86 -0.67 -7.42
CA LEU A 88 1.30 0.09 -8.60
C LEU A 88 0.69 -0.47 -9.90
N ALA A 89 0.79 -1.79 -10.10
CA ALA A 89 0.21 -2.45 -11.26
C ALA A 89 -1.30 -2.26 -11.33
N PHE A 90 -1.97 -2.39 -10.18
CA PHE A 90 -3.41 -2.18 -10.09
C PHE A 90 -3.82 -0.75 -10.47
N ILE A 91 -3.19 0.28 -9.87
CA ILE A 91 -3.56 1.68 -10.15
C ILE A 91 -3.25 2.10 -11.59
N ARG A 92 -2.20 1.51 -12.21
CA ARG A 92 -1.88 1.70 -13.62
C ARG A 92 -2.98 1.13 -14.50
N ILE A 93 -3.31 -0.15 -14.36
CA ILE A 93 -4.37 -0.81 -15.15
C ILE A 93 -5.73 -0.10 -14.94
N PHE A 94 -6.02 0.30 -13.70
CA PHE A 94 -7.23 1.05 -13.37
C PHE A 94 -7.31 2.40 -14.11
N SER A 95 -6.16 3.07 -14.31
CA SER A 95 -6.08 4.40 -14.93
C SER A 95 -5.86 4.38 -16.45
N MET A 96 -5.78 3.20 -17.07
CA MET A 96 -5.60 3.06 -18.53
C MET A 96 -6.86 3.44 -19.31
N ASN A 97 -6.64 4.02 -20.49
CA ASN A 97 -7.62 4.23 -21.54
C ASN A 97 -7.82 2.97 -22.38
N GLN A 98 -8.86 2.96 -23.22
CA GLN A 98 -9.16 1.82 -24.09
C GLN A 98 -8.00 1.45 -25.03
N GLU A 99 -7.29 2.44 -25.58
CA GLU A 99 -6.14 2.22 -26.47
C GLU A 99 -4.98 1.55 -25.73
N GLU A 100 -4.65 2.03 -24.53
CA GLU A 100 -3.60 1.46 -23.67
C GLU A 100 -3.97 0.04 -23.23
N LEU A 101 -5.22 -0.19 -22.83
CA LEU A 101 -5.72 -1.53 -22.49
C LEU A 101 -5.59 -2.49 -23.68
N THR A 102 -5.86 -2.01 -24.90
CA THR A 102 -5.74 -2.83 -26.12
C THR A 102 -4.27 -3.15 -26.43
N LYS A 103 -3.37 -2.17 -26.29
CA LYS A 103 -1.91 -2.36 -26.41
C LYS A 103 -1.40 -3.41 -25.43
N TRP A 104 -1.73 -3.29 -24.14
CA TRP A 104 -1.26 -4.21 -23.12
C TRP A 104 -1.94 -5.58 -23.17
N SER A 105 -3.12 -5.67 -23.77
CA SER A 105 -3.80 -6.94 -23.99
C SER A 105 -3.16 -7.77 -25.10
N SER A 106 -2.63 -7.12 -26.14
CA SER A 106 -1.95 -7.76 -27.27
C SER A 106 -0.47 -8.05 -26.99
N GLN A 107 0.17 -7.25 -26.15
CA GLN A 107 1.50 -7.54 -25.61
C GLN A 107 1.41 -8.68 -24.56
N GLY A 108 2.52 -9.41 -24.37
CA GLY A 108 2.60 -10.62 -23.53
C GLY A 108 2.40 -10.38 -22.03
N LEU A 109 3.26 -10.94 -21.18
CA LEU A 109 3.19 -10.71 -19.73
C LEU A 109 3.63 -9.27 -19.42
N PRO A 110 2.80 -8.42 -18.79
CA PRO A 110 3.10 -7.00 -18.67
C PRO A 110 3.93 -6.70 -17.41
N GLY A 111 5.16 -7.25 -17.35
CA GLY A 111 6.08 -7.05 -16.21
C GLY A 111 6.43 -5.59 -15.93
N ASP A 112 6.46 -4.76 -16.98
CA ASP A 112 6.68 -3.31 -16.88
C ASP A 112 5.60 -2.59 -16.07
N LEU A 113 4.39 -3.14 -15.97
CA LEU A 113 3.32 -2.55 -15.15
C LEU A 113 3.60 -2.65 -13.66
N VAL A 114 4.41 -3.64 -13.26
CA VAL A 114 4.70 -3.96 -11.86
C VAL A 114 5.98 -3.24 -11.39
N SER A 115 6.89 -2.90 -12.30
CA SER A 115 8.14 -2.23 -11.95
C SER A 115 8.01 -0.71 -11.82
N SER A 116 8.66 -0.16 -10.80
CA SER A 116 8.87 1.28 -10.60
C SER A 116 10.14 1.80 -11.28
N ASP A 117 10.86 0.96 -12.02
CA ASP A 117 12.11 1.34 -12.66
C ASP A 117 11.89 2.43 -13.73
N PRO A 118 12.87 3.34 -13.93
CA PRO A 118 12.76 4.41 -14.93
C PRO A 118 12.52 3.87 -16.35
N THR A 119 13.14 2.73 -16.69
CA THR A 119 12.96 2.05 -17.98
C THR A 119 11.53 1.57 -18.18
N SER A 120 10.89 1.05 -17.13
CA SER A 120 9.49 0.63 -17.21
C SER A 120 8.55 1.85 -17.27
N ALA A 121 8.88 2.96 -16.60
CA ALA A 121 8.11 4.20 -16.70
C ALA A 121 8.08 4.76 -18.14
N GLU A 122 9.16 4.62 -18.92
CA GLU A 122 9.18 4.99 -20.34
C GLU A 122 8.26 4.11 -21.20
N VAL A 123 8.23 2.80 -20.94
CA VAL A 123 7.38 1.85 -21.68
C VAL A 123 5.89 2.02 -21.36
N VAL A 124 5.58 2.26 -20.08
CA VAL A 124 4.23 2.50 -19.56
C VAL A 124 3.70 3.86 -19.99
N GLY A 125 4.58 4.87 -20.02
CA GLY A 125 4.27 6.23 -20.43
C GLY A 125 3.97 7.13 -19.24
N THR A 126 4.65 8.27 -19.19
CA THR A 126 4.54 9.28 -18.11
C THR A 126 3.11 9.74 -17.85
N GLN A 127 2.28 9.83 -18.91
CA GLN A 127 0.90 10.28 -18.79
C GLN A 127 -0.01 9.27 -18.09
N LEU A 128 0.27 7.97 -18.24
CA LEU A 128 -0.43 6.92 -17.51
C LEU A 128 -0.04 6.94 -16.03
N ASP A 129 1.26 7.02 -15.74
CA ASP A 129 1.77 7.12 -14.38
C ASP A 129 1.24 8.35 -13.65
N ARG A 130 1.19 9.51 -14.32
CA ARG A 130 0.60 10.71 -13.74
C ARG A 130 -0.86 10.50 -13.34
N ARG A 131 -1.67 9.84 -14.16
CA ARG A 131 -3.08 9.53 -13.84
C ARG A 131 -3.19 8.53 -12.69
N ALA A 132 -2.37 7.49 -12.70
CA ALA A 132 -2.32 6.48 -11.65
C ALA A 132 -1.97 7.07 -10.28
N TYR A 133 -0.88 7.84 -10.20
CA TYR A 133 -0.48 8.51 -8.96
C TYR A 133 -1.47 9.59 -8.52
N THR A 134 -2.10 10.31 -9.47
CA THR A 134 -3.15 11.30 -9.15
C THR A 134 -4.39 10.63 -8.55
N TYR A 135 -4.80 9.49 -9.09
CA TYR A 135 -5.89 8.68 -8.54
C TYR A 135 -5.59 8.27 -7.10
N LEU A 136 -4.42 7.67 -6.86
CA LEU A 136 -4.03 7.20 -5.53
C LEU A 136 -3.90 8.37 -4.53
N LEU A 137 -3.33 9.50 -4.95
CA LEU A 137 -3.22 10.71 -4.13
C LEU A 137 -4.61 11.21 -3.70
N THR A 138 -5.55 11.27 -4.64
CA THR A 138 -6.93 11.70 -4.36
C THR A 138 -7.60 10.75 -3.38
N ARG A 139 -7.43 9.43 -3.55
CA ARG A 139 -7.98 8.43 -2.62
C ARG A 139 -7.37 8.55 -1.22
N CYS A 140 -6.06 8.71 -1.11
CA CYS A 140 -5.40 8.92 0.19
C CYS A 140 -5.93 10.16 0.90
N LYS A 141 -6.10 11.29 0.17
CA LYS A 141 -6.70 12.52 0.72
C LYS A 141 -8.14 12.33 1.20
N LEU A 142 -8.96 11.60 0.45
CA LEU A 142 -10.34 11.29 0.84
C LEU A 142 -10.40 10.44 2.11
N ILE A 143 -9.56 9.41 2.20
CA ILE A 143 -9.47 8.55 3.39
C ILE A 143 -9.00 9.39 4.58
N ARG A 144 -7.95 10.20 4.39
CA ARG A 144 -7.40 11.09 5.42
C ARG A 144 -8.44 12.06 5.97
N ALA A 145 -9.29 12.61 5.10
CA ALA A 145 -10.36 13.53 5.48
C ALA A 145 -11.50 12.85 6.26
N SER A 146 -11.63 11.52 6.18
CA SER A 146 -12.66 10.77 6.90
C SER A 146 -12.34 10.58 8.39
N TYR A 147 -11.07 10.72 8.78
CA TYR A 147 -10.64 10.70 10.19
C TYR A 147 -11.08 11.99 10.88
N LYS A 148 -12.13 11.89 11.70
CA LYS A 148 -12.61 12.98 12.54
C LYS A 148 -11.59 13.27 13.65
N LYS A 149 -11.42 14.54 13.98
CA LYS A 149 -10.77 14.92 15.24
C LYS A 149 -11.66 14.42 16.38
N ASP A 150 -11.10 13.61 17.25
CA ASP A 150 -11.81 13.21 18.46
C ASP A 150 -12.05 14.46 19.31
N PRO A 151 -13.28 14.64 19.87
CA PRO A 151 -13.57 15.74 20.77
C PRO A 151 -12.63 15.67 21.99
N GLU A 152 -12.36 16.82 22.62
CA GLU A 152 -11.66 16.82 23.90
C GLU A 152 -12.42 15.93 24.90
N GLU A 153 -11.74 14.89 25.39
CA GLU A 153 -12.37 13.89 26.26
C GLU A 153 -12.31 14.33 27.72
N SER A 154 -13.45 14.23 28.40
CA SER A 154 -13.50 14.32 29.86
C SER A 154 -13.02 13.00 30.50
N PRO A 155 -12.23 13.06 31.59
CA PRO A 155 -11.70 11.88 32.26
C PRO A 155 -12.81 11.03 32.93
N PRO A 156 -12.60 9.70 33.10
CA PRO A 156 -11.37 8.94 32.86
C PRO A 156 -11.32 8.18 31.51
N ILE A 157 -10.13 8.16 30.89
CA ILE A 157 -9.85 7.47 29.61
C ILE A 157 -9.37 6.04 29.89
N THR A 158 -10.11 5.04 29.40
CA THR A 158 -9.71 3.62 29.51
C THR A 158 -8.51 3.32 28.60
N ASP A 159 -7.71 2.30 28.93
CA ASP A 159 -6.57 1.91 28.10
C ASP A 159 -6.97 1.48 26.67
N HIS A 160 -8.17 0.91 26.52
CA HIS A 160 -8.75 0.63 25.20
C HIS A 160 -8.96 1.90 24.37
N ARG A 161 -9.44 3.00 24.98
CA ARG A 161 -9.58 4.28 24.27
C ARG A 161 -8.23 4.88 23.88
N LYS A 162 -7.22 4.76 24.75
CA LYS A 162 -5.84 5.18 24.41
C LYS A 162 -5.31 4.40 23.21
N ASN A 163 -5.48 3.08 23.19
CA ASN A 163 -5.05 2.24 22.09
C ASN A 163 -5.79 2.56 20.79
N ILE A 164 -7.10 2.82 20.83
CA ILE A 164 -7.87 3.21 19.65
C ILE A 164 -7.38 4.55 19.09
N LYS A 165 -7.12 5.53 19.96
CA LYS A 165 -6.55 6.82 19.54
C LYS A 165 -5.19 6.64 18.89
N LEU A 166 -4.31 5.86 19.52
CA LEU A 166 -2.99 5.58 18.99
C LEU A 166 -3.05 4.85 17.64
N LEU A 167 -3.98 3.91 17.45
CA LEU A 167 -4.18 3.23 16.17
C LEU A 167 -4.59 4.22 15.07
N LYS A 168 -5.56 5.11 15.35
CA LYS A 168 -5.96 6.16 14.40
C LYS A 168 -4.80 7.09 14.05
N GLU A 169 -3.99 7.46 15.04
CA GLU A 169 -2.81 8.30 14.84
C GLU A 169 -1.79 7.62 13.92
N CYS A 170 -1.51 6.33 14.12
CA CYS A 170 -0.63 5.54 13.26
C CYS A 170 -1.16 5.46 11.82
N GLU A 171 -2.46 5.17 11.63
CA GLU A 171 -3.07 5.13 10.29
C GLU A 171 -2.98 6.50 9.58
N MET A 172 -3.22 7.58 10.31
CA MET A 172 -3.09 8.94 9.80
C MET A 172 -1.65 9.27 9.40
N GLN A 173 -0.64 8.81 10.16
CA GLN A 173 0.77 8.98 9.81
C GLN A 173 1.14 8.26 8.51
N ILE A 174 0.64 7.04 8.31
CA ILE A 174 0.86 6.29 7.05
C ILE A 174 0.27 7.07 5.87
N LEU A 175 -0.96 7.59 6.01
CA LEU A 175 -1.62 8.38 4.97
C LEU A 175 -0.87 9.68 4.67
N ASP A 176 -0.44 10.42 5.70
CA ASP A 176 0.28 11.68 5.53
C ASP A 176 1.63 11.45 4.83
N SER A 177 2.34 10.38 5.19
CA SER A 177 3.59 9.96 4.53
C SER A 177 3.35 9.61 3.06
N ALA A 178 2.32 8.80 2.77
CA ALA A 178 1.97 8.40 1.42
C ALA A 178 1.55 9.59 0.54
N ILE A 179 0.78 10.53 1.08
CA ILE A 179 0.37 11.77 0.39
C ILE A 179 1.61 12.58 0.01
N LYS A 180 2.54 12.79 0.94
CA LYS A 180 3.78 13.54 0.70
C LYS A 180 4.64 12.87 -0.37
N TYR A 181 4.79 11.55 -0.30
CA TYR A 181 5.51 10.77 -1.31
C TYR A 181 4.90 10.97 -2.71
N LEU A 182 3.58 10.80 -2.83
CA LEU A 182 2.86 10.92 -4.09
C LEU A 182 2.96 12.32 -4.70
N GLN A 183 2.90 13.37 -3.86
CA GLN A 183 3.10 14.74 -4.32
C GLN A 183 4.51 14.94 -4.91
N ASN A 184 5.54 14.46 -4.21
CA ASN A 184 6.93 14.55 -4.68
C ASN A 184 7.15 13.78 -5.99
N VAL A 185 6.54 12.59 -6.14
CA VAL A 185 6.59 11.82 -7.39
C VAL A 185 5.94 12.61 -8.52
N LEU A 186 4.74 13.16 -8.30
CA LEU A 186 4.02 13.94 -9.31
C LEU A 186 4.73 15.23 -9.72
N GLU A 187 5.44 15.88 -8.81
CA GLU A 187 6.25 17.07 -9.08
C GLU A 187 7.49 16.77 -9.92
N LYS A 188 8.08 15.58 -9.76
CA LYS A 188 9.27 15.13 -10.50
C LYS A 188 8.97 14.54 -11.87
N LEU A 189 7.72 14.11 -12.12
CA LEU A 189 7.33 13.63 -13.44
C LEU A 189 7.43 14.78 -14.45
N PRO A 190 8.04 14.56 -15.64
CA PRO A 190 8.17 15.60 -16.63
C PRO A 190 6.80 16.14 -17.03
N ALA A 191 6.69 17.47 -17.09
CA ALA A 191 5.51 18.13 -17.61
C ALA A 191 5.34 17.71 -19.08
N THR A 192 4.10 17.42 -19.46
CA THR A 192 3.72 17.12 -20.84
C THR A 192 4.21 18.24 -21.77
N ASP A 193 5.20 17.95 -22.60
CA ASP A 193 5.43 18.72 -23.82
C ASP A 193 4.16 18.62 -24.67
N LYS A 194 3.65 19.79 -25.07
CA LYS A 194 2.51 19.95 -25.97
C LYS A 194 2.90 19.59 -27.40
#